data_AF-A0A9E3W3I7-F1
#
_entry.id   AF-A0A9E3W3I7-F1
#
_cell.length_a   1.000
_cell.length_b   1.000
_cell.length_c   1.000
_cell.angle_alpha   90.00
_cell.angle_beta   90.00
_cell.angle_gamma   90.00
#
_symmetry.space_group_name_H-M   'P 1'
#
loop_
_entity.id
_entity.type
_entity.pdbx_description
1 polymer ?
#
loop_
_entity_poly.entity_id
_entity_poly.type
_entity_poly.pdbx_seq_one_letter_code
_entity_poly.pdbx_strand_id
1 'polypeptide(L)'
;MKNNNTFSLLKNLKANRFFLMAGPCVIENEETPFLIAEKVSKICAELDIPYIFKGSYRKANRSRLDSFTGIGDEKALAILKNVGKQFNIPVVTDI
;
A
#
# COMPACT_ATOMS: atom_id res chain seq x y z
N MET A 1 14.57 -16.87 10.42
CA MET A 1 13.74 -15.68 10.17
C MET A 1 14.31 -14.99 8.92
N LYS A 2 13.54 -14.87 7.83
CA LYS A 2 14.06 -14.15 6.65
C LYS A 2 14.20 -12.67 7.03
N ASN A 3 15.42 -12.16 6.95
CA ASN A 3 15.73 -10.76 7.20
C ASN A 3 15.17 -9.94 6.02
N ASN A 4 13.86 -9.69 6.04
CA ASN A 4 13.18 -8.91 5.01
C ASN A 4 13.45 -7.44 5.32
N ASN A 5 14.60 -6.94 4.90
CA ASN A 5 14.92 -5.53 5.05
C ASN A 5 14.03 -4.73 4.08
N THR A 6 12.83 -4.33 4.52
CA THR A 6 11.86 -3.56 3.74
C THR A 6 12.48 -2.28 3.15
N PHE A 7 13.54 -1.73 3.77
CA PHE A 7 14.28 -0.59 3.22
C PHE A 7 14.97 -0.90 1.90
N SER A 8 15.31 -2.16 1.59
CA SER A 8 15.86 -2.51 0.28
C SER A 8 14.86 -2.36 -0.86
N LEU A 9 13.55 -2.28 -0.56
CA LEU A 9 12.49 -2.06 -1.54
C LEU A 9 12.26 -0.57 -1.81
N LEU A 10 12.76 0.32 -0.94
CA LEU A 10 12.68 1.77 -1.13
C LEU A 10 13.75 2.24 -2.12
N LYS A 11 13.42 2.10 -3.41
CA LYS A 11 14.20 2.70 -4.48
C LYS A 11 14.25 4.22 -4.30
N ASN A 12 15.33 4.83 -4.76
CA ASN A 12 15.51 6.29 -4.81
C ASN A 12 15.60 6.99 -3.44
N LEU A 13 15.82 6.23 -2.35
CA LEU A 13 15.99 6.80 -1.02
C LEU A 13 17.32 7.56 -0.94
N LYS A 14 17.24 8.89 -0.84
CA LYS A 14 18.37 9.80 -0.68
C LYS A 14 18.13 10.68 0.54
N ALA A 15 19.21 11.04 1.26
CA ALA A 15 19.12 11.99 2.36
C ALA A 15 18.48 13.31 1.89
N ASN A 16 17.66 13.92 2.74
CA ASN A 16 16.95 15.19 2.48
C ASN A 16 15.91 15.20 1.34
N ARG A 17 15.37 14.03 0.93
CA ARG A 17 14.18 13.95 0.07
C ARG A 17 12.99 13.40 0.85
N PHE A 18 11.79 13.88 0.54
CA PHE A 18 10.56 13.28 1.05
C PHE A 18 10.28 11.94 0.35
N PHE A 19 9.46 11.10 0.97
CA PHE A 19 8.89 9.91 0.34
C PHE A 19 7.37 10.07 0.24
N LEU A 20 6.76 9.39 -0.73
CA LEU A 20 5.31 9.33 -0.88
C LEU A 20 4.79 8.03 -0.26
N MET A 21 3.82 8.16 0.63
CA MET A 21 2.99 7.04 1.07
C MET A 21 1.56 7.27 0.59
N ALA A 22 1.10 6.49 -0.38
CA ALA A 22 -0.20 6.70 -1.01
C ALA A 22 -0.84 5.37 -1.44
N GLY A 23 -2.16 5.40 -1.61
CA GLY A 23 -2.98 4.27 -2.03
C GLY A 23 -4.45 4.50 -1.66
N PRO A 24 -5.32 3.49 -1.81
CA PRO A 24 -6.73 3.62 -1.47
C PRO A 24 -6.92 3.81 0.03
N CYS A 25 -8.06 4.41 0.42
CA CYS A 25 -8.40 4.56 1.83
C CYS A 25 -8.50 3.19 2.52
N VAL A 26 -9.28 2.28 1.93
CA VAL A 26 -9.51 0.90 2.39
C VAL A 26 -9.49 -0.05 1.20
N ILE A 27 -9.17 -1.33 1.42
CA ILE A 27 -9.20 -2.37 0.38
C ILE A 27 -10.63 -2.90 0.21
N GLU A 28 -11.25 -2.59 -0.93
CA GLU A 28 -12.66 -2.90 -1.23
C GLU A 28 -12.84 -3.94 -2.34
N ASN A 29 -11.81 -4.14 -3.17
CA ASN A 29 -11.80 -5.09 -4.27
C ASN A 29 -10.34 -5.40 -4.68
N GLU A 30 -10.17 -6.35 -5.61
CA GLU A 30 -8.85 -6.75 -6.10
C GLU A 30 -8.30 -5.82 -7.17
N GLU A 31 -9.11 -5.13 -7.96
CA GLU A 31 -8.63 -4.37 -9.11
C GLU A 31 -8.03 -3.01 -8.73
N THR A 32 -8.73 -2.27 -7.87
CA THR A 32 -8.41 -0.89 -7.50
C THR A 32 -7.01 -0.75 -6.89
N PRO A 33 -6.58 -1.61 -5.94
CA PRO A 33 -5.25 -1.51 -5.35
C PRO A 33 -4.12 -1.68 -6.37
N PHE A 34 -4.28 -2.59 -7.34
CA PHE A 34 -3.26 -2.82 -8.36
C PHE A 34 -3.19 -1.69 -9.37
N LEU A 35 -4.34 -1.15 -9.80
CA LEU A 35 -4.38 0.00 -10.71
C LEU A 35 -3.70 1.23 -10.08
N ILE A 36 -3.95 1.49 -8.80
CA ILE A 36 -3.32 2.61 -8.07
C ILE A 36 -1.82 2.35 -7.90
N ALA A 37 -1.44 1.15 -7.47
CA ALA A 37 -0.03 0.80 -7.28
C ALA A 37 0.77 0.95 -8.59
N GLU A 38 0.23 0.47 -9.71
CA GLU A 38 0.85 0.60 -11.03
C GLU A 38 1.07 2.07 -11.41
N LYS A 39 0.01 2.89 -11.37
CA LYS A 39 0.10 4.29 -11.80
C LYS A 39 1.03 5.11 -10.91
N VAL A 40 0.86 5.02 -9.60
CA VAL A 40 1.62 5.85 -8.66
C VAL A 40 3.09 5.41 -8.60
N SER A 41 3.38 4.11 -8.68
CA SER A 41 4.78 3.64 -8.70
C SER A 41 5.52 4.11 -9.95
N LYS A 42 4.89 4.11 -11.13
CA LYS A 42 5.47 4.67 -12.37
C LYS A 42 5.80 6.15 -12.22
N ILE A 43 4.83 6.95 -11.75
CA ILE A 43 5.03 8.40 -11.53
C ILE A 43 6.16 8.66 -10.53
N CYS A 44 6.19 7.93 -9.42
CA CYS A 44 7.24 8.09 -8.41
C CYS A 44 8.62 7.67 -8.91
N ALA A 45 8.70 6.65 -9.77
CA ALA A 45 9.94 6.23 -10.41
C ALA A 45 10.49 7.32 -11.36
N GLU A 46 9.62 7.94 -12.16
CA GLU A 46 9.99 9.04 -13.07
C GLU A 46 10.48 10.28 -12.31
N LEU A 47 9.88 10.58 -11.15
CA LEU A 47 10.22 11.76 -10.35
C LEU A 47 11.32 11.54 -9.31
N ASP A 48 11.92 10.34 -9.25
CA ASP A 48 12.92 9.97 -8.24
C ASP A 48 12.39 10.18 -6.80
N ILE A 49 11.14 9.76 -6.55
CA ILE A 49 10.47 9.82 -5.26
C ILE A 49 10.34 8.40 -4.68
N PRO A 50 10.84 8.11 -3.47
CA PRO A 50 10.59 6.83 -2.82
C PRO A 50 9.10 6.63 -2.54
N TYR A 51 8.59 5.44 -2.83
CA TYR A 51 7.16 5.14 -2.74
C TYR A 51 6.84 3.97 -1.82
N ILE A 52 5.82 4.15 -0.97
CA ILE A 52 5.21 3.12 -0.12
C ILE A 52 3.73 3.04 -0.47
N PHE A 53 3.26 1.85 -0.82
CA PHE A 53 1.83 1.64 -1.02
C PHE A 53 1.12 1.57 0.34
N LYS A 54 0.10 2.40 0.55
CA LYS A 54 -0.70 2.37 1.77
C LYS A 54 -2.15 2.07 1.45
N GLY A 55 -2.73 1.12 2.16
CA GLY A 55 -4.16 0.86 2.15
C GLY A 55 -4.62 0.27 3.48
N SER A 56 -5.76 0.73 4.01
CA SER A 56 -6.31 0.15 5.23
C SER A 56 -6.98 -1.20 4.94
N TYR A 57 -6.72 -2.21 5.76
CA TYR A 57 -7.33 -3.53 5.57
C TYR A 57 -8.79 -3.58 6.05
N ARG A 58 -9.14 -2.71 7.00
CA ARG A 58 -10.52 -2.48 7.49
C ARG A 58 -10.77 -1.00 7.77
N LYS A 59 -12.03 -0.60 7.87
CA LYS A 59 -12.42 0.75 8.33
C LYS A 59 -12.78 0.71 9.82
N ALA A 60 -11.86 1.17 10.69
CA ALA A 60 -12.08 1.18 12.14
C ALA A 60 -13.01 2.34 12.59
N ASN A 61 -12.88 3.51 11.97
CA ASN A 61 -13.68 4.69 12.31
C ASN A 61 -14.94 4.75 11.46
N ARG A 62 -16.09 4.50 12.09
CA ARG A 62 -17.41 4.46 11.43
C ARG A 62 -18.34 5.48 12.06
N SER A 63 -19.04 6.23 11.22
CA SER A 63 -20.09 7.16 11.66
C SER A 63 -21.40 6.44 12.00
N ARG A 64 -21.62 5.24 11.45
CA ARG A 64 -22.78 4.37 11.73
C ARG A 64 -22.35 2.90 11.85
N LEU A 65 -23.01 2.15 12.74
CA LEU A 65 -22.68 0.74 13.03
C LEU A 65 -22.89 -0.21 11.83
N ASP A 66 -23.81 0.13 10.94
CA ASP A 66 -24.20 -0.63 9.74
C ASP A 66 -23.35 -0.32 8.50
N SER A 67 -22.35 0.56 8.62
CA SER A 67 -21.49 0.94 7.49
C SER A 67 -20.54 -0.19 7.10
N PHE A 68 -20.26 -0.28 5.79
CA PHE A 68 -19.29 -1.21 5.20
C PHE A 68 -17.95 -1.18 5.94
N THR A 69 -17.46 -2.36 6.32
CA THR A 69 -16.25 -2.53 7.13
C THR A 69 -15.02 -2.92 6.33
N GLY A 70 -15.21 -3.46 5.12
CA GLY A 70 -14.16 -4.08 4.31
C GLY A 70 -14.60 -5.44 3.78
N ILE A 71 -13.72 -6.07 2.99
CA ILE A 71 -13.95 -7.37 2.34
C ILE A 71 -13.50 -8.60 3.16
N GLY A 72 -13.19 -8.39 4.43
CA GLY A 72 -12.59 -9.39 5.33
C GLY A 72 -11.06 -9.25 5.44
N ASP A 73 -10.55 -9.39 6.66
CA ASP A 73 -9.16 -9.09 7.00
C ASP A 73 -8.16 -9.92 6.19
N GLU A 74 -8.35 -11.25 6.14
CA GLU A 74 -7.47 -12.15 5.40
C GLU A 74 -7.41 -11.81 3.91
N LYS A 75 -8.56 -11.51 3.31
CA LYS A 75 -8.65 -11.16 1.89
C LYS A 75 -7.96 -9.82 1.61
N ALA A 76 -8.22 -8.80 2.42
CA ALA A 76 -7.58 -7.50 2.28
C ALA A 76 -6.06 -7.57 2.46
N LEU A 77 -5.58 -8.31 3.47
CA LEU A 77 -4.16 -8.52 3.73
C LEU A 77 -3.48 -9.33 2.62
N ALA A 78 -4.16 -10.32 2.04
CA ALA A 78 -3.66 -11.07 0.88
C ALA A 78 -3.47 -10.16 -0.34
N ILE A 79 -4.43 -9.27 -0.61
CA ILE A 79 -4.34 -8.28 -1.69
C ILE A 79 -3.16 -7.32 -1.45
N LEU A 80 -3.03 -6.76 -0.26
CA LEU A 80 -1.91 -5.89 0.11
C LEU A 80 -0.55 -6.58 -0.11
N LYS A 81 -0.43 -7.84 0.33
CA LYS A 81 0.77 -8.66 0.12
C LYS A 81 1.05 -8.88 -1.37
N ASN A 82 0.03 -9.14 -2.19
CA ASN A 82 0.19 -9.38 -3.61
C ASN A 82 0.58 -8.11 -4.38
N VAL A 83 0.04 -6.94 -4.01
CA VAL A 83 0.46 -5.63 -4.54
C VAL A 83 1.96 -5.41 -4.28
N GLY A 84 2.41 -5.58 -3.04
CA GLY A 84 3.82 -5.40 -2.69
C GLY A 84 4.75 -6.32 -3.48
N LYS A 85 4.35 -7.58 -3.68
CA LYS A 85 5.09 -8.55 -4.50
C LYS A 85 5.13 -8.18 -5.98
N GLN A 86 3.98 -7.85 -6.58
CA GLN A 86 3.86 -7.62 -8.02
C GLN A 86 4.67 -6.40 -8.47
N PHE A 87 4.62 -5.31 -7.70
CA PHE A 87 5.31 -4.07 -8.03
C PHE A 87 6.68 -3.93 -7.36
N ASN A 88 7.06 -4.90 -6.52
CA ASN A 88 8.29 -4.89 -5.72
C ASN A 88 8.45 -3.58 -4.93
N ILE A 89 7.39 -3.21 -4.21
CA ILE A 89 7.29 -2.00 -3.39
C ILE A 89 6.92 -2.36 -1.94
N PRO A 90 7.35 -1.56 -0.95
CA PRO A 90 6.90 -1.72 0.42
C PRO A 90 5.42 -1.36 0.56
N VAL A 91 4.74 -2.05 1.49
CA VAL A 91 3.31 -1.91 1.76
C VAL A 91 3.08 -1.66 3.25
N VAL A 92 2.17 -0.74 3.56
CA VAL A 92 1.77 -0.39 4.94
C VAL A 92 0.26 -0.43 5.08
N THR A 93 -0.21 -0.91 6.23
CA THR A 93 -1.62 -0.92 6.63
C THR A 93 -1.73 -0.52 8.11
N ASP A 94 -2.91 -0.07 8.52
CA ASP A 94 -3.24 0.22 9.91
C ASP A 94 -3.44 -1.07 10.73
N ILE A 95 -3.48 -0.97 12.07
CA ILE A 95 -3.82 -2.06 12.99
C ILE A 95 -4.93 -1.56 13.91
#